data_AF-A0A1G9M0Z8-F1
#
_entry.id   AF-A0A1G9M0Z8-F1
#
_cell.length_a   1.000
_cell.length_b   1.000
_cell.length_c   1.000
_cell.angle_alpha   90.00
_cell.angle_beta   90.00
_cell.angle_gamma   90.00
#
_symmetry.space_group_name_H-M   'P 1'
#
loop_
_entity.id
_entity.type
_entity.pdbx_description
1 polymer ?
#
loop_
_entity_poly.entity_id
_entity_poly.type
_entity_poly.pdbx_seq_one_letter_code
_entity_poly.pdbx_strand_id
1 'polypeptide(L)'
;MSGAKYLLDTNYILGIMKSTPDVLSDLSLRGMRSSQCAYSTITRMELLGFPGIQDEEDLLIRRKLENFIYLPITQSIEEKIISLRQS
;
A
#
# COMPACT_ATOMS: atom_id res chain seq x y z
N MET A 1 6.96 9.69 -14.81
CA MET A 1 7.50 9.21 -13.51
C MET A 1 6.55 9.68 -12.43
N SER A 2 5.95 8.77 -11.66
CA SER A 2 4.84 9.05 -10.73
C SER A 2 5.22 9.82 -9.47
N GLY A 3 6.51 10.10 -9.23
CA GLY A 3 7.00 10.70 -7.97
C GLY A 3 7.07 9.73 -6.80
N ALA A 4 6.56 8.50 -6.96
CA ALA A 4 6.63 7.43 -5.96
C ALA A 4 8.08 6.96 -5.76
N LYS A 5 8.49 6.85 -4.49
CA LYS A 5 9.77 6.28 -4.07
C LYS A 5 9.63 4.97 -3.30
N TYR A 6 8.48 4.77 -2.66
CA TYR A 6 8.19 3.60 -1.84
C TYR A 6 6.89 2.96 -2.31
N LEU A 7 6.92 1.64 -2.50
CA LEU A 7 5.70 0.83 -2.68
C LEU A 7 5.42 0.15 -1.34
N LEU A 8 4.29 0.50 -0.73
CA LEU A 8 3.89 -0.02 0.57
C LEU A 8 3.08 -1.32 0.39
N ASP A 9 3.41 -2.33 1.18
CA ASP A 9 2.59 -3.53 1.30
C ASP A 9 1.41 -3.31 2.28
N THR A 10 0.52 -4.30 2.32
CA THR A 10 -0.70 -4.27 3.15
C THR A 10 -0.38 -4.16 4.64
N ASN A 11 0.62 -4.92 5.12
CA ASN A 11 0.97 -4.93 6.55
C ASN A 11 1.60 -3.62 6.99
N TYR A 12 2.40 -2.99 6.14
CA TYR A 12 3.01 -1.70 6.41
C TYR A 12 1.94 -0.61 6.51
N ILE A 13 0.96 -0.59 5.59
CA ILE A 13 -0.17 0.35 5.65
C ILE A 13 -0.99 0.13 6.92
N LEU A 14 -1.31 -1.12 7.26
CA LEU A 14 -2.02 -1.44 8.51
C LEU A 14 -1.21 -1.02 9.74
N GLY A 15 0.11 -1.20 9.73
CA GLY A 15 1.00 -0.76 10.79
C GLY A 15 1.00 0.77 10.96
N ILE A 16 0.97 1.53 9.86
CA ILE A 16 0.80 2.99 9.92
C ILE A 16 -0.54 3.34 10.56
N MET A 17 -1.63 2.68 10.14
CA MET A 17 -2.98 2.95 10.64
C MET A 17 -3.13 2.62 12.13
N LYS A 18 -2.51 1.52 12.57
CA LYS A 18 -2.50 1.07 13.97
C LYS A 18 -1.45 1.78 14.83
N SER A 19 -0.71 2.74 14.27
CA SER A 19 0.37 3.45 14.95
C SER A 19 1.41 2.50 15.57
N THR A 20 1.73 1.41 14.86
CA THR A 20 2.69 0.41 15.31
C THR A 20 4.08 1.06 15.47
N PRO A 21 4.72 0.97 16.66
CA PRO A 21 5.96 1.70 16.96
C PRO A 21 7.10 1.45 15.95
N ASP A 22 7.29 0.21 15.53
CA ASP A 22 8.35 -0.16 14.58
C ASP A 22 8.12 0.47 13.20
N VAL A 23 6.86 0.54 12.76
CA VAL A 23 6.50 1.16 11.47
C VAL A 23 6.64 2.68 11.55
N LEU A 24 6.22 3.30 12.65
CA LEU A 24 6.36 4.75 12.84
C LEU A 24 7.81 5.19 12.96
N SER A 25 8.65 4.40 13.63
CA SER A 25 10.08 4.67 13.75
C SER A 25 10.78 4.54 12.40
N ASP A 26 10.52 3.47 11.63
CA ASP A 26 11.05 3.29 10.28
C ASP A 26 10.60 4.42 9.33
N LEU A 27 9.32 4.82 9.38
CA LEU A 27 8.78 5.94 8.60
C LEU A 27 9.50 7.25 8.91
N SER A 28 9.72 7.52 10.20
CA SER A 28 10.40 8.73 10.66
C SER A 28 11.88 8.72 10.28
N LEU A 29 12.58 7.60 10.48
CA LEU A 29 14.00 7.44 10.14
C LEU A 29 14.26 7.64 8.65
N ARG A 30 13.36 7.14 7.79
CA ARG A 30 13.45 7.32 6.34
C ARG A 30 12.96 8.68 5.85
N GLY A 31 12.38 9.50 6.73
CA GLY A 31 11.79 10.80 6.36
C GLY A 31 10.70 10.66 5.29
N MET A 32 9.95 9.54 5.29
CA MET A 32 9.00 9.26 4.23
C MET A 32 7.82 10.23 4.26
N ARG A 33 7.45 10.73 3.09
CA ARG A 33 6.28 11.58 2.90
C ARG A 33 5.20 10.79 2.18
N SER A 34 3.93 10.98 2.55
CA SER A 34 2.80 10.28 1.91
C SER A 34 2.78 10.44 0.39
N SER A 35 3.15 11.62 -0.13
CA SER A 35 3.26 11.89 -1.57
C SER A 35 4.34 11.11 -2.31
N GLN A 36 5.22 10.41 -1.60
CA GLN A 36 6.25 9.52 -2.14
C GLN A 36 5.91 8.04 -1.94
N CYS A 37 4.83 7.76 -1.20
CA CYS A 37 4.36 6.42 -0.94
C CYS A 37 3.30 6.04 -1.97
N ALA A 38 3.39 4.81 -2.46
CA ALA A 38 2.46 4.24 -3.40
C ALA A 38 1.90 2.91 -2.87
N TYR A 39 0.77 2.49 -3.42
CA TYR A 39 0.19 1.17 -3.17
C TYR A 39 -0.32 0.58 -4.49
N SER A 40 -0.36 -0.74 -4.57
CA SER A 40 -0.79 -1.46 -5.77
C SER A 40 -2.29 -1.74 -5.78
N THR A 41 -2.82 -2.15 -6.93
CA THR A 41 -4.17 -2.73 -7.03
C THR A 41 -4.36 -3.91 -6.07
N ILE A 42 -3.36 -4.77 -5.89
CA ILE A 42 -3.43 -5.92 -4.98
C ILE A 42 -3.59 -5.45 -3.54
N THR A 43 -2.73 -4.55 -3.09
CA THR A 43 -2.77 -3.96 -1.75
C THR A 43 -4.14 -3.33 -1.45
N ARG A 44 -4.72 -2.65 -2.45
CA ARG A 44 -6.07 -2.08 -2.34
C ARG A 44 -7.14 -3.16 -2.16
N MET A 45 -7.07 -4.24 -2.94
CA MET A 45 -8.00 -5.37 -2.83
C MET A 45 -7.86 -6.10 -1.50
N GLU A 46 -6.64 -6.27 -0.99
CA GLU A 46 -6.40 -6.92 0.30
C GLU A 46 -6.96 -6.09 1.47
N LEU A 47 -6.72 -4.77 1.48
CA LEU A 47 -7.19 -3.88 2.55
C LEU A 47 -8.72 -3.75 2.57
N LEU A 48 -9.35 -3.53 1.41
CA LEU A 48 -10.80 -3.28 1.32
C LEU A 48 -11.62 -4.56 1.17
N GLY A 49 -11.00 -5.67 0.78
CA GLY A 49 -11.65 -6.97 0.60
C GLY A 49 -11.59 -7.85 1.85
N PHE A 50 -11.08 -7.34 2.98
CA PHE A 50 -10.99 -8.09 4.23
C PHE A 50 -12.40 -8.51 4.73
N PRO A 51 -12.65 -9.81 4.97
CA PRO A 51 -13.95 -10.26 5.46
C PRO A 51 -14.29 -9.67 6.84
N GLY A 52 -15.48 -9.08 6.96
CA GLY A 52 -15.94 -8.50 8.22
C GLY A 52 -15.42 -7.08 8.49
N ILE A 53 -14.83 -6.42 7.49
CA ILE A 53 -14.52 -4.99 7.56
C ILE A 53 -15.79 -4.19 7.89
N GLN A 54 -15.70 -3.32 8.90
CA GLN A 54 -16.80 -2.43 9.24
C GLN A 54 -16.80 -1.18 8.34
N ASP A 55 -17.95 -0.54 8.17
CA ASP A 55 -18.09 0.66 7.32
C ASP A 55 -17.12 1.79 7.74
N GLU A 56 -16.89 1.93 9.05
CA GLU A 56 -15.94 2.91 9.59
C GLU A 56 -14.49 2.58 9.20
N GLU A 57 -14.12 1.30 9.20
CA GLU A 57 -12.80 0.82 8.81
C GLU A 57 -12.57 0.99 7.30
N ASP A 58 -13.55 0.64 6.46
CA ASP A 58 -13.49 0.85 5.00
C ASP A 58 -13.27 2.34 4.70
N LEU A 59 -14.05 3.23 5.33
CA LEU A 59 -13.91 4.67 5.14
C LEU A 59 -12.53 5.18 5.57
N LEU A 60 -12.02 4.70 6.72
CA LEU A 60 -10.71 5.08 7.22
C LEU A 60 -9.59 4.63 6.28
N ILE A 61 -9.65 3.39 5.76
CA ILE A 61 -8.69 2.87 4.80
C ILE A 61 -8.71 3.73 3.54
N ARG A 62 -9.89 4.04 2.98
CA ARG A 62 -10.00 4.86 1.76
C ARG A 62 -9.37 6.23 1.94
N ARG A 63 -9.73 6.93 3.02
CA ARG A 63 -9.14 8.23 3.37
C ARG A 63 -7.63 8.15 3.54
N LYS A 64 -7.11 7.06 4.10
CA LYS A 64 -5.67 6.86 4.20
C LYS A 64 -5.03 6.72 2.82
N LEU A 65 -5.59 5.86 1.97
CA LEU A 65 -5.10 5.57 0.63
C LEU A 65 -5.15 6.79 -0.31
N GLU A 66 -6.05 7.75 -0.10
CA GLU A 66 -6.09 9.03 -0.84
C GLU A 66 -4.81 9.85 -0.70
N ASN A 67 -4.03 9.64 0.36
CA ASN A 67 -2.76 10.34 0.57
C ASN A 67 -1.58 9.69 -0.17
N PHE A 68 -1.80 8.54 -0.79
CA PHE A 68 -0.78 7.74 -1.46
C PHE A 68 -1.04 7.67 -2.97
N ILE A 69 0.01 7.33 -3.72
CA ILE A 69 -0.08 7.16 -5.17
C ILE A 69 -0.62 5.77 -5.48
N TYR A 70 -1.76 5.71 -6.18
CA TYR A 70 -2.28 4.45 -6.70
C TYR A 70 -1.49 3.99 -7.92
N LEU A 71 -0.99 2.75 -7.91
CA LEU A 71 -0.31 2.13 -9.04
C LEU A 71 -1.12 0.95 -9.57
N PRO A 72 -1.74 1.07 -10.76
CA PRO A 72 -2.45 -0.03 -11.38
C PRO A 72 -1.49 -1.13 -11.82
N ILE A 73 -1.96 -2.38 -11.80
CA ILE A 73 -1.28 -3.47 -12.49
C ILE A 73 -1.55 -3.37 -13.98
N THR A 74 -0.48 -3.37 -14.77
CA THR A 74 -0.53 -3.47 -16.23
C THR A 74 -0.21 -4.89 -16.65
N GLN A 75 -0.63 -5.28 -17.85
CA GLN A 75 -0.30 -6.59 -18.43
C GLN A 75 1.22 -6.85 -18.43
N SER A 76 2.05 -5.83 -18.69
CA SER A 76 3.51 -5.98 -18.61
C SER A 76 4.03 -6.35 -17.21
N ILE A 77 3.37 -5.88 -16.16
CA ILE A 77 3.69 -6.27 -14.77
C ILE A 77 3.25 -7.72 -14.55
N GLU A 78 2.06 -8.11 -15.03
CA GLU A 78 1.56 -9.49 -14.93
C GLU A 78 2.54 -10.48 -15.58
N GLU A 79 2.92 -10.25 -16.83
CA GLU A 79 3.88 -11.09 -17.56
C GLU A 79 5.23 -11.18 -16.85
N LYS A 80 5.72 -10.06 -16.30
CA LYS A 80 6.98 -10.05 -15.55
C LYS A 80 6.90 -10.88 -14.29
N ILE A 81 5.79 -10.80 -13.55
CA ILE A 81 5.56 -11.59 -12.34
C ILE A 81 5.40 -13.08 -12.69
N ILE A 82 4.67 -13.43 -13.76
CA ILE A 82 4.55 -14.81 -14.23
C ILE A 82 5.94 -15.40 -14.53
N SER A 83 6.76 -14.67 -15.30
CA SER A 83 8.13 -15.08 -15.62
C SER A 83 9.00 -15.26 -14.37
N LEU A 84 8.92 -14.35 -13.40
CA LEU A 84 9.66 -14.46 -12.13
C LEU A 84 9.25 -15.67 -11.28
N ARG A 85 8.01 -16.15 -11.41
CA ARG A 85 7.53 -17.33 -10.65
C ARG A 85 7.83 -18.65 -11.33
N GLN A 86 8.23 -18.64 -12.60
CA GLN A 86 8.58 -19.83 -13.37
C GLN A 86 10.09 -20.17 -13.29
N SER A 87 10.92 -19.29 -12.72
CA SER A 87 12.33 -19.51 -12.43
C SER A 87 12.55 -20.14 -11.07
#